data_AF-A0A962IQB4-F1
#
_entry.id   AF-A0A962IQB4-F1
#
_cell.length_a   1.000
_cell.length_b   1.000
_cell.length_c   1.000
_cell.angle_alpha   90.00
_cell.angle_beta   90.00
_cell.angle_gamma   90.00
#
_symmetry.space_group_name_H-M   'P 1'
#
loop_
_entity.id
_entity.type
_entity.pdbx_description
1 polymer ?
#
loop_
_entity_poly.entity_id
_entity_poly.type
_entity_poly.pdbx_seq_one_letter_code
_entity_poly.pdbx_strand_id
1 'polypeptide(L)'
;PPAAGLSLGATPGSLDQDPALLMRVDPDWLADQWQRPLLPWVLYLDPAAEQGFDRDWSPRSLPPERHRGYAAQWWGLALAVLLVYGVLSWRARRRNRARKAM
;
A
#
# COMPACT_ATOMS: atom_id res chain seq x y z
N PRO A 1 17.30 -9.69 -7.63
CA PRO A 1 15.84 -9.93 -7.60
C PRO A 1 15.24 -9.15 -6.43
N PRO A 2 14.00 -8.64 -6.51
CA PRO A 2 13.33 -8.11 -5.33
C PRO A 2 13.26 -9.19 -4.24
N ALA A 3 13.37 -8.78 -2.98
CA ALA A 3 13.23 -9.70 -1.85
C ALA A 3 11.87 -10.39 -1.93
N ALA A 4 11.82 -11.70 -1.64
CA ALA A 4 10.57 -12.42 -1.55
C ALA A 4 9.70 -11.72 -0.49
N GLY A 5 8.50 -11.29 -0.89
CA GLY A 5 7.56 -10.63 0.02
C GLY A 5 7.21 -11.53 1.21
N LEU A 6 6.82 -10.93 2.33
CA LEU A 6 6.41 -11.65 3.54
C LEU A 6 5.26 -12.62 3.23
N SER A 7 5.39 -13.88 3.67
CA SER A 7 4.28 -14.84 3.59
C SER A 7 3.28 -14.54 4.69
N LEU A 8 2.02 -14.26 4.32
CA LEU A 8 0.94 -14.00 5.28
C LEU A 8 0.17 -15.27 5.68
N GLY A 9 0.56 -16.45 5.17
CA GLY A 9 -0.07 -17.74 5.48
C GLY A 9 0.42 -18.89 4.60
N ALA A 10 -0.21 -20.05 4.72
CA ALA A 10 -0.02 -21.15 3.77
C ALA A 10 -0.55 -20.72 2.40
N THR A 11 0.20 -20.94 1.33
CA THR A 11 -0.18 -20.57 -0.04
C THR A 11 -1.55 -21.18 -0.38
N PRO A 12 -2.65 -20.42 -0.40
CA PRO A 12 -3.97 -20.96 -0.71
C PRO A 12 -4.10 -20.86 -2.22
N GLY A 13 -3.60 -21.88 -2.90
CA GLY A 13 -3.74 -22.05 -4.33
C GLY A 13 -4.08 -23.50 -4.60
N SER A 14 -5.16 -23.75 -5.33
CA SER A 14 -5.44 -25.05 -5.93
C SER A 14 -5.00 -24.99 -7.38
N LEU A 15 -4.32 -26.03 -7.85
CA LEU A 15 -3.94 -26.20 -9.26
C LEU A 15 -5.05 -26.90 -10.06
N ASP A 16 -6.23 -27.11 -9.47
CA ASP A 16 -7.33 -27.88 -10.09
C ASP A 16 -8.09 -27.08 -11.17
N GLN A 17 -7.89 -25.76 -11.22
CA GLN A 17 -8.52 -24.85 -12.18
C GLN A 17 -7.49 -24.38 -13.22
N ASP A 18 -7.92 -24.23 -14.48
CA ASP A 18 -7.11 -23.72 -15.57
C ASP A 18 -7.69 -22.37 -16.10
N PRO A 19 -6.99 -21.23 -15.92
CA PRO A 19 -5.66 -21.09 -15.31
C PRO A 19 -5.69 -21.10 -13.78
N ALA A 20 -4.70 -21.72 -13.16
CA ALA A 20 -4.56 -21.77 -11.70
C ALA A 20 -4.26 -20.37 -11.14
N LEU A 21 -5.04 -19.94 -10.15
CA LEU A 21 -4.88 -18.64 -9.51
C LEU A 21 -4.07 -18.80 -8.21
N LEU A 22 -2.85 -18.27 -8.20
CA LEU A 22 -1.94 -18.30 -7.06
C LEU A 22 -1.69 -16.88 -6.57
N MET A 23 -1.81 -16.64 -5.27
CA MET A 23 -1.43 -15.34 -4.68
C MET A 23 0.08 -15.14 -4.63
N ARG A 24 0.85 -16.24 -4.61
CA ARG A 24 2.31 -16.22 -4.55
C ARG A 24 2.85 -17.46 -5.28
N VAL A 25 3.91 -17.25 -6.07
CA VAL A 25 4.68 -18.33 -6.67
C VAL A 25 5.69 -18.82 -5.64
N ASP A 26 5.53 -20.07 -5.20
CA ASP A 26 6.40 -20.74 -4.24
C ASP A 26 7.03 -21.97 -4.91
N PRO A 27 8.31 -21.90 -5.34
CA PRO A 27 8.93 -22.94 -6.15
C PRO A 27 8.95 -24.32 -5.48
N ASP A 28 9.17 -24.37 -4.16
CA ASP A 28 9.28 -25.64 -3.43
C ASP A 28 7.91 -26.33 -3.38
N TRP A 29 6.86 -25.56 -3.06
CA TRP A 29 5.49 -26.08 -3.07
C TRP A 29 5.02 -26.51 -4.48
N LEU A 30 5.36 -25.73 -5.53
CA LEU A 30 5.03 -26.09 -6.91
C LEU A 30 5.75 -27.36 -7.37
N ALA A 31 7.01 -27.55 -6.98
CA ALA A 31 7.76 -28.77 -7.27
C ALA A 31 7.09 -30.00 -6.64
N ASP A 32 6.62 -29.87 -5.40
CA ASP A 32 5.88 -30.91 -4.70
C ASP A 32 4.54 -31.23 -5.39
N GLN A 33 3.77 -30.21 -5.80
CA GLN A 33 2.48 -30.44 -6.46
C GLN A 33 2.63 -31.11 -7.84
N TRP A 34 3.63 -30.70 -8.62
CA TRP A 34 3.88 -31.28 -9.94
C TRP A 34 4.74 -32.54 -9.92
N GLN A 35 5.26 -32.93 -8.75
CA GLN A 35 6.12 -34.10 -8.56
C GLN A 35 7.35 -34.05 -9.49
N ARG A 36 7.90 -32.85 -9.71
CA ARG A 36 9.04 -32.62 -10.62
C ARG A 36 9.95 -31.50 -10.08
N PRO A 37 11.27 -31.62 -10.22
CA PRO A 37 12.18 -30.56 -9.82
C PRO A 37 12.00 -29.32 -10.71
N LEU A 38 11.93 -28.14 -10.10
CA LEU A 38 11.96 -26.86 -10.80
C LEU A 38 13.41 -26.38 -10.95
N LEU A 39 13.70 -25.76 -12.09
CA LEU A 39 14.99 -25.13 -12.33
C LEU A 39 15.12 -23.86 -11.48
N PRO A 40 16.30 -23.57 -10.89
CA PRO A 40 16.51 -22.40 -10.03
C PRO A 40 16.69 -21.11 -10.85
N TRP A 41 15.95 -20.96 -11.95
CA TRP A 41 16.07 -19.84 -12.88
C TRP A 41 14.71 -19.16 -13.07
N VAL A 42 14.73 -17.83 -13.07
CA VAL A 42 13.56 -17.03 -13.45
C VAL A 42 13.78 -16.58 -14.89
N LEU A 43 12.92 -17.04 -15.80
CA LEU A 43 12.94 -16.59 -17.18
C LEU A 43 12.24 -15.23 -17.28
N TYR A 44 13.01 -14.21 -17.64
CA TYR A 44 12.47 -12.90 -17.95
C TYR A 44 12.25 -12.81 -19.47
N LEU A 45 11.07 -12.34 -19.86
CA LEU A 45 10.83 -11.91 -21.24
C LEU A 45 11.81 -10.78 -21.61
N ASP A 46 12.30 -10.82 -22.85
CA ASP A 46 13.19 -9.80 -23.40
C ASP A 46 12.58 -8.40 -23.25
N PRO A 47 13.32 -7.40 -22.73
CA PRO A 47 12.85 -6.02 -22.65
C PRO A 47 12.35 -5.44 -23.99
N ALA A 48 12.88 -5.91 -25.12
CA ALA A 48 12.51 -5.46 -26.46
C ALA A 48 11.37 -6.29 -27.09
N ALA A 49 10.80 -7.26 -26.39
CA ALA A 49 9.69 -8.05 -26.90
C ALA A 49 8.44 -7.16 -27.11
N GLU A 50 7.81 -7.23 -28.29
CA GLU A 50 6.61 -6.43 -28.64
C GLU A 50 5.43 -6.65 -27.68
N GLN A 51 5.38 -7.82 -27.06
CA GLN A 51 4.37 -8.24 -26.07
C GLN A 51 4.86 -8.17 -24.62
N GLY A 52 6.00 -7.50 -24.39
CA GLY A 52 6.57 -7.27 -23.07
C GLY A 52 5.98 -6.05 -22.38
N PHE A 53 5.89 -6.10 -21.05
CA PHE A 53 5.59 -4.92 -20.24
C PHE A 53 6.87 -4.12 -20.01
N ASP A 54 6.78 -2.79 -20.09
CA ASP A 54 7.86 -1.89 -19.66
C ASP A 54 8.18 -2.15 -18.19
N ARG A 55 9.33 -2.78 -17.93
CA ARG A 55 9.84 -3.10 -16.59
C ARG A 55 10.87 -2.05 -16.13
N ASP A 56 10.54 -0.77 -16.23
CA ASP A 56 11.34 0.32 -15.65
C ASP A 56 11.04 0.49 -14.15
N TRP A 57 11.26 -0.57 -13.37
CA TRP A 57 11.18 -0.49 -11.92
C TRP A 57 12.50 0.09 -11.38
N SER A 58 12.64 1.41 -11.41
CA SER A 58 13.63 2.04 -10.54
C SER A 58 13.06 2.09 -9.11
N PRO A 59 13.84 1.72 -8.07
CA PRO A 59 13.46 2.06 -6.70
C PRO A 59 13.51 3.58 -6.57
N ARG A 60 12.41 4.23 -6.95
CA ARG A 60 12.22 5.66 -6.78
C ARG A 60 11.96 5.88 -5.30
N SER A 61 13.02 5.95 -4.51
CA SER A 61 12.95 6.45 -3.14
C SER A 61 12.23 7.80 -3.20
N LEU A 62 11.12 7.94 -2.46
CA LEU A 62 10.46 9.23 -2.38
C LEU A 62 11.51 10.26 -1.92
N PRO A 63 11.70 11.36 -2.68
CA PRO A 63 12.63 12.39 -2.25
C PRO A 63 12.25 12.88 -0.85
N PRO A 64 13.23 13.10 0.06
CA PRO A 64 12.97 13.46 1.46
C PRO A 64 12.10 14.72 1.61
N GLU A 65 12.08 15.58 0.59
CA GLU A 65 11.22 16.76 0.47
C GLU A 65 9.72 16.41 0.59
N ARG A 66 9.30 15.24 0.08
CA ARG A 66 7.90 14.81 0.17
C ARG A 66 7.46 14.55 1.61
N HIS A 67 8.35 14.08 2.48
CA HIS A 67 8.02 13.91 3.91
C HIS A 67 7.73 15.25 4.60
N ARG A 68 8.43 16.32 4.20
CA ARG A 68 8.15 17.69 4.69
C ARG A 68 6.79 18.19 4.21
N GLY A 69 6.44 17.90 2.96
CA GLY A 69 5.12 18.20 2.40
C GLY A 69 3.99 17.53 3.20
N TYR A 70 4.13 16.23 3.51
CA TYR A 70 3.16 15.53 4.36
C TYR A 70 3.09 16.10 5.78
N ALA A 71 4.23 16.43 6.39
CA ALA A 71 4.23 17.06 7.71
C ALA A 71 3.42 18.38 7.68
N ALA A 72 3.66 19.24 6.68
CA ALA A 72 2.91 20.49 6.53
C ALA A 72 1.40 20.25 6.34
N GLN A 73 1.00 19.22 5.59
CA GLN A 73 -0.41 18.85 5.44
C GLN A 73 -1.04 18.47 6.79
N TRP A 74 -0.36 17.64 7.59
CA TRP A 74 -0.86 17.23 8.91
C TRP A 74 -0.95 18.39 9.88
N TRP A 75 0.04 19.29 9.89
CA TRP A 75 0.00 20.52 10.68
C TRP A 75 -1.15 21.44 10.25
N GLY A 76 -1.38 21.58 8.94
CA GLY A 76 -2.50 22.35 8.39
C GLY A 76 -3.85 21.78 8.82
N LEU A 77 -4.02 20.46 8.75
CA LEU A 77 -5.23 19.78 9.20
C LEU A 77 -5.46 19.97 10.71
N ALA A 78 -4.43 19.77 11.53
CA ALA A 78 -4.51 19.96 12.97
C ALA A 78 -4.91 21.41 13.33
N LEU A 79 -4.31 22.39 12.67
CA LEU A 79 -4.64 23.80 12.86
C LEU A 79 -6.09 24.11 12.46
N ALA A 80 -6.55 23.60 11.32
CA ALA A 80 -7.93 23.78 10.88
C ALA A 80 -8.93 23.23 11.90
N VAL A 81 -8.68 22.03 12.44
CA VAL A 81 -9.50 21.41 13.49
C VAL A 81 -9.52 22.27 14.76
N LEU A 82 -8.36 22.76 15.22
CA LEU A 82 -8.28 23.63 16.40
C LEU A 82 -9.05 24.94 16.22
N LEU A 83 -8.95 25.57 15.06
CA LEU A 83 -9.69 26.80 14.74
C LEU A 83 -11.19 26.57 14.74
N VAL A 84 -11.67 25.53 14.05
CA VAL A 84 -13.09 25.17 14.01
C VAL A 84 -13.61 24.90 15.41
N TYR A 85 -12.91 24.07 16.18
CA TYR A 85 -13.30 23.76 17.55
C TYR A 85 -13.32 25.01 18.44
N GLY A 86 -12.29 25.86 18.36
CA GLY A 86 -12.17 27.08 19.14
C GLY A 86 -13.30 28.08 18.84
N VAL A 87 -13.58 28.32 17.56
CA VAL A 87 -14.65 29.22 17.11
C VAL A 87 -16.02 28.70 17.56
N LEU A 88 -16.30 27.42 17.34
CA LEU A 88 -17.59 26.82 17.73
C LEU A 88 -17.77 26.83 19.25
N SER A 89 -16.72 26.50 20.01
CA SER A 89 -16.74 26.53 21.48
C SER A 89 -16.98 27.94 22.02
N TRP A 90 -16.32 28.95 21.44
CA TRP A 90 -16.53 30.34 21.82
C TRP A 90 -17.93 30.84 21.50
N ARG A 91 -18.45 30.54 20.30
CA ARG A 91 -19.83 30.86 19.91
C ARG A 91 -20.86 30.17 20.81
N ALA A 92 -20.63 28.92 21.19
CA ALA A 92 -21.50 28.20 22.12
C ALA A 92 -21.51 28.84 23.51
N ARG A 93 -20.33 29.20 24.06
CA ARG A 93 -20.23 29.87 25.36
C ARG A 93 -20.94 31.23 25.38
N ARG A 94 -20.80 32.06 24.33
CA ARG A 94 -21.50 33.35 24.23
C ARG A 94 -23.01 33.20 24.20
N ARG A 95 -23.54 32.27 23.39
CA ARG A 95 -24.98 31.97 23.33
C ARG A 95 -25.53 31.53 24.70
N ASN A 96 -24.81 30.67 25.41
CA ASN A 96 -25.25 30.19 26.72
C ASN A 96 -25.25 31.29 27.80
N ARG A 97 -24.31 32.24 27.73
CA ARG A 97 -24.31 33.41 28.62
C ARG A 97 -25.50 34.33 28.36
N ALA A 98 -25.82 34.62 27.10
CA ALA A 98 -26.97 35.44 26.73
C ALA A 98 -28.30 34.84 27.21
N ARG A 99 -28.47 33.51 27.10
CA ARG A 99 -29.67 32.80 27.56
C ARG A 99 -29.85 32.78 29.09
N LYS A 100 -28.77 32.90 29.87
CA LYS A 100 -28.84 32.95 31.34
C LYS A 100 -29.16 34.35 31.89
N ALA A 101 -28.98 35.40 31.09
CA ALA A 101 -29.19 36.78 31.49
C ALA A 101 -30.61 37.31 31.21
N MET A 102 -31.48 36.45 30.66
CA MET A 102 -32.90 36.68 30.39
C MET A 102 -33.70 35.73 31.28
#